data_AF-A0A3D4UG12-F1
#
_entry.id   AF-A0A3D4UG12-F1
#
_cell.length_a   1.000
_cell.length_b   1.000
_cell.length_c   1.000
_cell.angle_alpha   90.00
_cell.angle_beta   90.00
_cell.angle_gamma   90.00
#
_symmetry.space_group_name_H-M   'P 1'
#
loop_
_entity.id
_entity.type
_entity.pdbx_description
1 polymer ?
#
loop_
_entity_poly.entity_id
_entity_poly.type
_entity_poly.pdbx_seq_one_letter_code
_entity_poly.pdbx_strand_id
1 'polypeptide(L)'
;MLSPIGCTTNPATGERILTLYSWEDEKEMGASAAAGLADQFGGEVEEAIPSDYVRTVGMKLTTGVEQGVPDLDWEFTLLNTDVINAFALPGGKIFFTRGLAERLTDEAEMAGVLGHEIGHVTARHGNQRISTQIGFNALLVGAAVAVGVADEDSSVRSVGQVAVPGLAIGGNLVLLKYGRDDESEADMLGMRY
;
A
#
# COMPACT_ATOMS: atom_id res chain seq x y z
N MET A 1 -12.78 12.37 -9.93
CA MET A 1 -13.04 13.66 -9.25
C MET A 1 -12.10 13.69 -8.06
N LEU A 2 -11.06 14.53 -8.07
CA LEU A 2 -10.10 14.64 -6.97
C LEU A 2 -10.85 15.08 -5.70
N SER A 3 -10.96 14.18 -4.71
CA SER A 3 -11.46 14.49 -3.37
C SER A 3 -10.47 15.46 -2.71
N PRO A 4 -10.92 16.43 -1.88
CA PRO A 4 -10.02 17.46 -1.37
C PRO A 4 -8.92 16.84 -0.49
N ILE A 5 -7.69 17.21 -0.83
CA ILE A 5 -6.48 17.12 0.01
C ILE A 5 -6.85 17.53 1.45
N GLY A 6 -6.70 16.63 2.42
CA GLY A 6 -7.04 16.98 3.79
C GLY A 6 -6.89 15.88 4.82
N CYS A 7 -7.04 16.28 6.09
CA CYS A 7 -7.12 15.34 7.21
C CYS A 7 -8.48 14.65 7.18
N THR A 8 -8.50 13.36 6.88
CA THR A 8 -9.70 12.51 6.96
C THR A 8 -9.66 11.68 8.25
N THR A 9 -10.81 11.17 8.70
CA THR A 9 -10.83 10.19 9.81
C THR A 9 -10.75 8.81 9.20
N ASN A 10 -9.77 8.01 9.61
CA ASN A 10 -9.65 6.64 9.16
C ASN A 10 -10.74 5.79 9.85
N PRO A 11 -11.56 5.04 9.09
CA PRO A 11 -12.65 4.23 9.67
C PRO A 11 -12.17 2.99 10.43
N ALA A 12 -10.99 2.46 10.10
CA ALA A 12 -10.40 1.28 10.76
C ALA A 12 -9.77 1.63 12.11
N THR A 13 -9.24 2.85 12.23
CA THR A 13 -8.44 3.25 13.41
C THR A 13 -9.12 4.32 14.26
N GLY A 14 -10.01 5.11 13.66
CA GLY A 14 -10.64 6.28 14.28
C GLY A 14 -9.73 7.52 14.32
N GLU A 15 -8.49 7.42 13.82
CA GLU A 15 -7.52 8.52 13.86
C GLU A 15 -7.70 9.52 12.72
N ARG A 16 -7.19 10.75 12.91
CA ARG A 16 -7.15 11.75 11.85
C ARG A 16 -5.85 11.63 11.08
N ILE A 17 -5.94 11.23 9.83
CA ILE A 17 -4.79 10.98 8.96
C ILE A 17 -4.74 11.98 7.80
N LEU A 18 -3.53 12.36 7.39
CA LEU A 18 -3.34 13.17 6.18
C LEU A 18 -3.33 12.25 4.96
N THR A 19 -4.32 12.43 4.08
CA THR A 19 -4.41 11.67 2.83
C THR A 19 -4.64 12.63 1.66
N LEU A 20 -3.81 12.52 0.62
CA LEU A 20 -3.96 13.29 -0.62
C LEU A 20 -4.85 12.57 -1.65
N TYR A 21 -5.00 11.26 -1.51
CA TYR A 21 -5.74 10.41 -2.44
C TYR A 21 -7.02 9.91 -1.81
N SER A 22 -8.08 9.78 -2.61
CA SER A 22 -9.32 9.10 -2.21
C SER A 22 -9.15 7.58 -2.24
N TRP A 23 -10.12 6.85 -1.67
CA TRP A 23 -10.15 5.39 -1.77
C TRP A 23 -10.23 4.89 -3.21
N GLU A 24 -10.95 5.59 -4.09
CA GLU A 24 -11.01 5.28 -5.52
C GLU A 24 -9.65 5.49 -6.20
N ASP A 25 -8.97 6.59 -5.89
CA ASP A 25 -7.62 6.85 -6.41
C ASP A 25 -6.64 5.77 -5.91
N GLU A 26 -6.78 5.29 -4.68
CA GLU A 26 -5.97 4.19 -4.15
C GLU A 26 -6.22 2.87 -4.86
N LYS A 27 -7.48 2.53 -5.19
CA LYS A 27 -7.81 1.35 -6.01
C LYS A 27 -7.18 1.44 -7.40
N GLU A 28 -7.26 2.59 -8.05
CA GLU A 28 -6.64 2.80 -9.36
C GLU A 28 -5.11 2.69 -9.30
N MET A 29 -4.49 3.33 -8.30
CA MET A 29 -3.04 3.23 -8.07
C MET A 29 -2.60 1.79 -7.79
N GLY A 30 -3.33 1.07 -6.94
CA GLY A 30 -3.09 -0.34 -6.63
C GLY A 30 -3.15 -1.23 -7.85
N ALA A 31 -4.24 -1.14 -8.61
CA ALA A 31 -4.43 -1.91 -9.84
C ALA A 31 -3.34 -1.60 -10.88
N SER A 32 -3.00 -0.32 -11.06
CA SER A 32 -1.93 0.08 -11.99
C SER A 32 -0.56 -0.41 -11.54
N ALA A 33 -0.28 -0.44 -10.23
CA ALA A 33 1.00 -0.90 -9.70
C ALA A 33 1.11 -2.42 -9.66
N ALA A 34 -0.01 -3.12 -9.50
CA ALA A 34 -0.09 -4.58 -9.57
C ALA A 34 0.18 -5.10 -11.00
N ALA A 35 -0.17 -4.32 -12.03
CA ALA A 35 0.01 -4.70 -13.42
C ALA A 35 1.49 -4.99 -13.74
N GLY A 36 1.78 -6.26 -14.08
CA GLY A 36 3.14 -6.73 -14.38
C GLY A 36 4.04 -6.86 -13.15
N LEU A 37 3.51 -6.71 -11.94
CA LEU A 37 4.30 -6.89 -10.73
C LEU A 37 4.65 -8.36 -10.50
N ALA A 38 3.68 -9.26 -10.73
CA ALA A 38 3.90 -10.69 -10.58
C ALA A 38 5.10 -11.19 -11.41
N ASP A 39 5.28 -10.68 -12.63
CA ASP A 39 6.39 -11.04 -13.52
C ASP A 39 7.77 -10.71 -12.91
N GLN A 40 7.85 -9.69 -12.05
CA GLN A 40 9.10 -9.32 -11.35
C GLN A 40 9.45 -10.30 -10.21
N PHE A 41 8.49 -11.12 -9.79
CA PHE A 41 8.61 -12.12 -8.71
C PHE A 41 8.40 -13.55 -9.21
N GLY A 42 8.74 -13.82 -10.47
CA GLY A 42 8.66 -15.17 -11.05
C GLY A 42 7.26 -15.59 -11.50
N GLY A 43 6.31 -14.65 -11.57
CA GLY A 43 4.92 -14.90 -11.92
C GLY A 43 4.08 -15.34 -10.73
N GLU A 44 2.81 -15.65 -11.00
CA GLU A 44 1.94 -16.29 -10.03
C GLU A 44 2.23 -17.79 -9.95
N VAL A 45 1.96 -18.41 -8.81
CA VAL A 45 1.97 -19.87 -8.67
C VAL A 45 0.84 -20.45 -9.52
N GLU A 46 1.20 -21.27 -10.51
CA GLU A 46 0.26 -21.84 -11.49
C GLU A 46 -0.70 -22.86 -10.86
N GLU A 47 -0.27 -23.53 -9.79
CA GLU A 47 -1.08 -24.50 -9.07
C GLU A 47 -2.27 -23.83 -8.37
N ALA A 48 -3.49 -24.25 -8.73
CA ALA A 48 -4.71 -23.67 -8.19
C ALA A 48 -4.85 -23.84 -6.67
N ILE A 49 -4.51 -25.03 -6.13
CA ILE A 49 -4.73 -25.35 -4.71
C ILE A 49 -4.04 -24.36 -3.75
N PRO A 50 -2.71 -24.13 -3.81
CA PRO A 50 -2.05 -23.20 -2.91
C PRO A 50 -2.52 -21.75 -3.12
N SER A 51 -2.71 -21.33 -4.37
CA SER A 51 -3.19 -19.98 -4.70
C SER A 51 -4.62 -19.73 -4.20
N ASP A 52 -5.52 -20.70 -4.35
CA ASP A 52 -6.90 -20.64 -3.86
C ASP A 52 -6.96 -20.65 -2.33
N TYR A 53 -6.05 -21.35 -1.68
CA TYR A 53 -6.01 -21.39 -0.22
C TYR A 53 -5.61 -20.04 0.38
N VAL A 54 -4.54 -19.41 -0.12
CA VAL A 54 -4.14 -18.04 0.28
C VAL A 54 -5.29 -17.06 0.06
N ARG A 55 -5.94 -17.14 -1.11
CA ARG A 55 -7.11 -16.31 -1.42
C ARG A 55 -8.27 -16.55 -0.45
N THR A 56 -8.55 -17.81 -0.11
CA THR A 56 -9.64 -18.17 0.81
C THR A 56 -9.41 -17.63 2.21
N VAL A 57 -8.19 -17.78 2.74
CA VAL A 57 -7.82 -17.23 4.05
C VAL A 57 -7.90 -15.71 4.04
N GLY A 58 -7.29 -15.07 3.03
CA GLY A 58 -7.32 -13.61 2.87
C GLY A 58 -8.74 -13.06 2.80
N MET A 59 -9.59 -13.62 1.93
CA MET A 59 -10.99 -13.20 1.77
C MET A 59 -11.83 -13.44 3.03
N LYS A 60 -11.48 -14.42 3.87
CA LYS A 60 -12.15 -14.63 5.15
C LYS A 60 -11.82 -13.49 6.13
N LEU A 61 -10.56 -13.06 6.20
CA LEU A 61 -10.12 -11.96 7.07
C LEU A 61 -10.77 -10.63 6.67
N THR A 62 -11.00 -10.38 5.38
CA THR A 62 -11.65 -9.13 4.93
C THR A 62 -13.09 -8.97 5.45
N THR A 63 -13.73 -10.06 5.89
CA THR A 63 -15.06 -9.99 6.53
C THR A 63 -15.03 -9.37 7.93
N GLY A 64 -13.85 -9.32 8.57
CA GLY A 64 -13.63 -8.68 9.86
C GLY A 64 -13.32 -7.19 9.78
N VAL A 65 -13.08 -6.66 8.57
CA VAL A 65 -12.74 -5.25 8.35
C VAL A 65 -13.89 -4.33 8.76
N GLU A 66 -13.55 -3.16 9.31
CA GLU A 66 -14.50 -2.19 9.84
C GLU A 66 -15.49 -1.69 8.78
N GLN A 67 -16.78 -1.57 9.16
CA GLN A 67 -17.89 -1.20 8.24
C GLN A 67 -17.71 0.13 7.49
N GLY A 68 -16.82 1.01 7.96
CA GLY A 68 -16.54 2.29 7.31
C GLY A 68 -15.47 2.22 6.22
N VAL A 69 -14.74 1.11 6.10
CA VAL A 69 -13.83 0.85 4.99
C VAL A 69 -14.67 0.46 3.77
N PRO A 70 -14.52 1.13 2.62
CA PRO A 70 -15.26 0.77 1.41
C PRO A 70 -14.81 -0.60 0.89
N ASP A 71 -15.59 -1.17 -0.03
CA ASP A 71 -15.12 -2.36 -0.75
C ASP A 71 -13.89 -2.01 -1.61
N LEU A 72 -12.79 -2.72 -1.36
CA LEU A 72 -11.48 -2.46 -1.97
C LEU A 72 -11.15 -3.42 -3.11
N ASP A 73 -12.10 -4.23 -3.60
CA ASP A 73 -11.85 -5.21 -4.66
C ASP A 73 -10.63 -6.10 -4.31
N TRP A 74 -10.66 -6.64 -3.09
CA TRP A 74 -9.55 -7.38 -2.48
C TRP A 74 -9.04 -8.50 -3.39
N GLU A 75 -7.74 -8.53 -3.56
CA GLU A 75 -7.06 -9.52 -4.40
C GLU A 75 -5.84 -10.05 -3.67
N PHE A 76 -5.73 -11.37 -3.64
CA PHE A 76 -4.64 -12.07 -2.99
C PHE A 76 -3.92 -12.91 -4.04
N THR A 77 -2.63 -12.62 -4.21
CA THR A 77 -1.80 -13.22 -5.25
C THR A 77 -0.62 -13.95 -4.63
N LEU A 78 -0.51 -15.24 -4.92
CA LEU A 78 0.64 -16.06 -4.50
C LEU A 78 1.73 -15.98 -5.57
N LEU A 79 2.86 -15.38 -5.22
CA LEU A 79 4.01 -15.15 -6.10
C LEU A 79 4.99 -16.32 -6.07
N ASN A 80 5.44 -16.75 -7.24
CA ASN A 80 6.36 -17.86 -7.42
C ASN A 80 7.84 -17.44 -7.26
N THR A 81 8.16 -16.97 -6.07
CA THR A 81 9.52 -16.58 -5.67
C THR A 81 9.91 -17.23 -4.35
N ASP A 82 11.20 -17.48 -4.16
CA ASP A 82 11.80 -17.95 -2.90
C ASP A 82 12.11 -16.82 -1.91
N VAL A 83 11.92 -15.56 -2.32
CA VAL A 83 11.94 -14.41 -1.42
C VAL A 83 10.91 -14.62 -0.33
N ILE A 84 11.29 -14.35 0.93
CA ILE A 84 10.40 -14.47 2.08
C ILE A 84 9.77 -13.11 2.31
N ASN A 85 8.55 -12.91 1.82
CA ASN A 85 7.86 -11.63 1.99
C ASN A 85 6.34 -11.76 1.84
N ALA A 86 5.64 -10.76 2.37
CA ALA A 86 4.29 -10.40 2.00
C ALA A 86 4.25 -8.87 1.92
N PHE A 87 3.36 -8.32 1.10
CA PHE A 87 3.18 -6.87 1.04
C PHE A 87 1.82 -6.52 0.43
N ALA A 88 1.30 -5.38 0.86
CA ALA A 88 0.11 -4.78 0.29
C ALA A 88 0.42 -3.54 -0.57
N LEU A 89 -0.32 -3.38 -1.66
CA LEU A 89 -0.46 -2.13 -2.39
C LEU A 89 -1.75 -1.42 -1.96
N PRO A 90 -1.85 -0.09 -2.17
CA PRO A 90 -3.09 0.64 -1.96
C PRO A 90 -4.28 -0.02 -2.67
N GLY A 91 -5.47 0.07 -2.09
CA GLY A 91 -6.68 -0.46 -2.73
C GLY A 91 -6.76 -1.98 -2.79
N GLY A 92 -6.25 -2.67 -1.77
CA GLY A 92 -6.62 -4.07 -1.51
C GLY A 92 -5.88 -5.14 -2.32
N LYS A 93 -4.74 -4.81 -2.96
CA LYS A 93 -3.91 -5.81 -3.67
C LYS A 93 -2.83 -6.32 -2.74
N ILE A 94 -2.93 -7.58 -2.34
CA ILE A 94 -2.02 -8.24 -1.39
C ILE A 94 -1.27 -9.34 -2.10
N PHE A 95 0.06 -9.31 -1.93
CA PHE A 95 0.96 -10.29 -2.49
C PHE A 95 1.60 -11.10 -1.38
N PHE A 96 1.63 -12.41 -1.58
CA PHE A 96 2.22 -13.36 -0.66
C PHE A 96 3.21 -14.22 -1.42
N THR A 97 4.40 -14.49 -0.89
CA THR A 97 5.39 -15.27 -1.63
C THR A 97 5.35 -16.75 -1.26
N ARG A 98 5.62 -17.62 -2.24
CA ARG A 98 5.85 -19.05 -1.99
C ARG A 98 6.96 -19.27 -0.97
N GLY A 99 8.05 -18.50 -1.05
CA GLY A 99 9.15 -18.55 -0.09
C GLY A 99 8.74 -18.27 1.36
N LEU A 100 7.76 -17.39 1.59
CA LEU A 100 7.17 -17.20 2.92
C LEU A 100 6.23 -18.36 3.28
N ALA A 101 5.36 -18.79 2.36
CA ALA A 101 4.43 -19.89 2.59
C ALA A 101 5.14 -21.17 3.06
N GLU A 102 6.31 -21.48 2.48
CA GLU A 102 7.14 -22.64 2.84
C GLU A 102 7.78 -22.54 4.24
N ARG A 103 7.74 -21.37 4.90
CA ARG A 103 8.25 -21.16 6.26
C ARG A 103 7.18 -21.23 7.33
N LEU A 104 5.92 -21.09 6.95
CA LEU A 104 4.81 -21.14 7.89
C LEU A 104 4.45 -22.58 8.22
N THR A 105 4.05 -22.78 9.47
CA THR A 105 3.77 -24.10 10.04
C THR A 105 2.29 -24.37 10.18
N ASP A 106 1.45 -23.33 10.22
CA ASP A 106 -0.01 -23.45 10.27
C ASP A 106 -0.76 -22.27 9.60
N GLU A 107 -2.09 -22.42 9.49
CA GLU A 107 -2.99 -21.40 8.91
C GLU A 107 -3.00 -20.11 9.74
N ALA A 108 -2.79 -20.18 11.05
CA ALA A 108 -2.87 -19.02 11.94
C ALA A 108 -1.67 -18.09 11.73
N GLU A 109 -0.47 -18.63 11.48
CA GLU A 109 0.69 -17.81 11.12
C GLU A 109 0.47 -17.09 9.78
N MET A 110 -0.14 -17.76 8.79
CA MET A 110 -0.49 -17.13 7.51
C MET A 110 -1.57 -16.06 7.69
N ALA A 111 -2.60 -16.36 8.48
CA ALA A 111 -3.66 -15.41 8.79
C ALA A 111 -3.10 -14.18 9.52
N GLY A 112 -2.12 -14.35 10.41
CA GLY A 112 -1.42 -13.24 11.07
C GLY A 112 -0.71 -12.31 10.09
N VAL A 113 0.06 -12.88 9.14
CA VAL A 113 0.73 -12.07 8.11
C VAL A 113 -0.27 -11.38 7.18
N LEU A 114 -1.26 -12.12 6.67
CA LEU A 114 -2.29 -11.53 5.80
C LEU A 114 -3.12 -10.47 6.53
N GLY A 115 -3.45 -10.70 7.80
CA GLY A 115 -4.15 -9.75 8.66
C GLY A 115 -3.35 -8.46 8.86
N HIS A 116 -2.03 -8.56 9.09
CA HIS A 116 -1.13 -7.42 9.16
C HIS A 116 -1.13 -6.61 7.84
N GLU A 117 -1.03 -7.28 6.68
CA GLU A 117 -1.09 -6.60 5.37
C GLU A 117 -2.45 -5.93 5.11
N ILE A 118 -3.56 -6.59 5.48
CA ILE A 118 -4.91 -5.99 5.45
C ILE A 118 -4.97 -4.78 6.38
N GLY A 119 -4.32 -4.83 7.54
CA GLY A 119 -4.15 -3.72 8.47
C GLY A 119 -3.51 -2.50 7.82
N HIS A 120 -2.42 -2.68 7.06
CA HIS A 120 -1.80 -1.57 6.33
C HIS A 120 -2.73 -0.92 5.29
N VAL A 121 -3.52 -1.72 4.58
CA VAL A 121 -4.47 -1.22 3.58
C VAL A 121 -5.61 -0.45 4.25
N THR A 122 -6.22 -1.01 5.30
CA THR A 122 -7.37 -0.42 6.01
C THR A 122 -6.98 0.84 6.78
N ALA A 123 -5.79 0.86 7.39
CA ALA A 123 -5.18 2.06 7.99
C ALA A 123 -4.70 3.09 6.95
N ARG A 124 -4.70 2.73 5.66
CA ARG A 124 -4.24 3.58 4.53
C ARG A 124 -2.79 4.02 4.68
N HIS A 125 -1.94 3.21 5.30
CA HIS A 125 -0.53 3.55 5.55
C HIS A 125 0.22 3.91 4.25
N GLY A 126 -0.08 3.21 3.15
CA GLY A 126 0.46 3.54 1.82
C GLY A 126 0.13 4.98 1.40
N ASN A 127 -1.14 5.39 1.50
CA ASN A 127 -1.57 6.75 1.17
C ASN A 127 -0.95 7.79 2.11
N GLN A 128 -0.91 7.53 3.42
CA GLN A 128 -0.26 8.42 4.38
C GLN A 128 1.22 8.65 4.04
N ARG A 129 1.92 7.57 3.66
CA ARG A 129 3.33 7.63 3.29
C ARG A 129 3.59 8.41 2.00
N ILE A 130 2.82 8.12 0.95
CA ILE A 130 2.89 8.84 -0.33
C ILE A 130 2.55 10.32 -0.11
N SER A 131 1.50 10.59 0.66
CA SER A 131 1.04 11.95 1.00
C SER A 131 2.12 12.75 1.72
N THR A 132 2.77 12.14 2.71
CA THR A 132 3.87 12.77 3.45
C THR A 132 5.08 13.06 2.55
N GLN A 133 5.44 12.12 1.66
CA GLN A 133 6.55 12.30 0.72
C GLN A 133 6.28 13.45 -0.26
N ILE A 134 5.06 13.54 -0.80
CA ILE A 134 4.65 14.64 -1.67
C ILE A 134 4.66 15.96 -0.92
N GLY A 135 4.12 16.01 0.30
CA GLY A 135 4.11 17.21 1.14
C GLY A 135 5.52 17.72 1.45
N PHE A 136 6.45 16.81 1.77
CA PHE A 136 7.86 17.17 2.02
C PHE A 136 8.55 17.70 0.76
N ASN A 137 8.35 17.06 -0.39
CA ASN A 137 8.90 17.54 -1.67
C ASN A 137 8.34 18.93 -2.04
N ALA A 138 7.03 19.15 -1.85
CA ALA A 138 6.42 20.44 -2.09
C ALA A 138 6.98 21.53 -1.16
N LEU A 139 7.22 21.21 0.11
CA LEU A 139 7.86 22.11 1.08
C LEU A 139 9.28 22.49 0.65
N LEU A 140 10.09 21.51 0.24
CA LEU A 140 11.46 21.75 -0.22
C LEU A 140 11.50 22.65 -1.46
N VAL A 141 10.63 22.38 -2.45
CA VAL A 141 10.52 23.22 -3.65
C VAL A 141 10.07 24.64 -3.27
N GLY A 142 9.06 24.77 -2.39
CA GLY A 142 8.60 26.06 -1.90
C GLY A 142 9.68 26.86 -1.18
N ALA A 143 10.48 26.21 -0.33
CA ALA A 143 11.62 26.82 0.34
C ALA A 143 12.70 27.27 -0.65
N ALA A 144 13.03 26.43 -1.64
CA ALA A 144 14.01 26.75 -2.67
C ALA A 144 13.59 27.98 -3.52
N VAL A 145 12.31 28.07 -3.87
CA VAL A 145 11.75 29.25 -4.55
C VAL A 145 11.82 30.48 -3.65
N ALA A 146 11.46 30.35 -2.37
CA ALA A 146 11.44 31.48 -1.42
C ALA A 146 12.83 32.08 -1.16
N VAL A 147 13.89 31.27 -1.16
CA VAL A 147 15.28 31.74 -0.97
C VAL A 147 16.00 32.09 -2.27
N GLY A 148 15.28 32.12 -3.41
CA GLY A 148 15.80 32.59 -4.69
C GLY A 148 16.82 31.66 -5.36
N VAL A 149 16.90 30.39 -4.95
CA VAL A 149 17.80 29.40 -5.57
C VAL A 149 17.16 28.67 -6.77
N ALA A 150 15.90 28.95 -7.07
CA ALA A 150 15.19 28.43 -8.23
C ALA A 150 15.37 29.37 -9.43
N ASP A 151 16.51 29.26 -10.12
CA ASP A 151 16.76 29.96 -11.38
C ASP A 151 15.99 29.30 -12.55
N GLU A 152 15.74 30.02 -13.64
CA GLU A 152 14.92 29.53 -14.78
C GLU A 152 15.47 28.25 -15.43
N ASP A 153 16.78 28.01 -15.31
CA ASP A 153 17.53 26.86 -15.85
C ASP A 153 17.81 25.75 -14.79
N SER A 154 17.30 25.91 -13.57
CA SER A 154 17.67 25.03 -12.47
C SER A 154 16.92 23.69 -12.50
N SER A 155 17.63 22.62 -12.11
CA SER A 155 17.08 21.29 -11.77
C SER A 155 15.98 21.32 -10.70
N VAL A 156 15.72 22.48 -10.07
CA VAL A 156 14.64 22.71 -9.12
C VAL A 156 13.27 22.73 -9.82
N ARG A 157 13.19 23.17 -11.08
CA ARG A 157 11.93 23.14 -11.85
C ARG A 157 11.60 21.77 -12.43
N SER A 158 12.61 20.92 -12.66
CA SER A 158 12.36 19.50 -12.96
C SER A 158 11.84 18.76 -11.72
N VAL A 159 12.27 19.14 -10.51
CA VAL A 159 11.58 18.74 -9.26
C VAL A 159 10.16 19.33 -9.19
N GLY A 160 9.93 20.54 -9.69
CA GLY A 160 8.59 21.12 -9.88
C GLY A 160 7.71 20.38 -10.90
N GLN A 161 8.28 19.69 -11.90
CA GLN A 161 7.56 18.80 -12.82
C GLN A 161 7.33 17.40 -12.25
N VAL A 162 7.93 17.05 -11.11
CA VAL A 162 7.55 15.86 -10.32
C VAL A 162 6.18 16.05 -9.63
N ALA A 163 5.59 17.25 -9.71
CA ALA A 163 4.35 17.63 -9.03
C ALA A 163 3.04 17.19 -9.71
N VAL A 164 3.04 16.09 -10.47
CA VAL A 164 1.82 15.27 -10.69
C VAL A 164 2.24 13.79 -10.72
N PRO A 165 2.40 13.13 -9.57
CA PRO A 165 2.75 11.72 -9.55
C PRO A 165 1.46 10.91 -9.77
N GLY A 166 1.01 10.84 -11.02
CA GLY A 166 0.05 9.84 -11.47
C GLY A 166 0.73 8.60 -12.08
N LEU A 167 2.02 8.68 -12.42
CA LEU A 167 2.69 7.66 -13.27
C LEU A 167 4.06 7.17 -12.77
N ALA A 168 4.66 7.77 -11.73
CA ALA A 168 5.99 7.38 -11.24
C ALA A 168 5.96 6.52 -9.96
N ILE A 169 4.77 6.18 -9.45
CA ILE A 169 4.62 5.54 -8.13
C ILE A 169 4.80 4.01 -8.21
N GLY A 170 4.57 3.37 -9.37
CA GLY A 170 4.46 1.91 -9.50
C GLY A 170 5.63 1.07 -8.98
N GLY A 171 6.89 1.50 -9.16
CA GLY A 171 8.07 0.71 -8.75
C GLY A 171 8.46 0.84 -7.27
N ASN A 172 8.05 1.92 -6.59
CA ASN A 172 8.45 2.20 -5.21
C ASN A 172 7.40 1.82 -4.16
N LEU A 173 6.18 1.45 -4.56
CA LEU A 173 5.11 1.06 -3.62
C LEU A 173 5.41 -0.24 -2.88
N VAL A 174 6.10 -1.16 -3.55
CA VAL A 174 6.48 -2.47 -2.99
C VAL A 174 7.57 -2.36 -1.91
N LEU A 175 8.24 -1.20 -1.83
CA LEU A 175 9.33 -0.94 -0.88
C LEU A 175 8.96 0.12 0.16
N LEU A 176 7.68 0.43 0.33
CA LEU A 176 7.25 1.35 1.37
C LEU A 176 7.65 0.79 2.73
N LYS A 177 8.44 1.57 3.47
CA LYS A 177 8.78 1.30 4.86
C LYS A 177 7.87 2.14 5.72
N TYR A 178 7.17 1.48 6.64
CA TYR A 178 6.25 2.14 7.55
C TYR A 178 6.93 2.50 8.88
N GLY A 179 6.34 3.46 9.59
CA GLY A 179 6.80 3.87 10.91
C GLY A 179 6.46 2.82 11.97
N ARG A 180 7.06 2.89 13.15
CA ARG A 180 6.74 1.95 14.25
C ARG A 180 5.27 1.98 14.67
N ASP A 181 4.66 3.16 14.63
CA ASP A 181 3.26 3.35 15.00
C ASP A 181 2.36 2.67 13.95
N ASP A 182 2.66 2.86 12.66
CA ASP A 182 1.97 2.19 11.55
C ASP A 182 2.04 0.65 11.68
N GLU A 183 3.22 0.09 11.97
CA GLU A 183 3.42 -1.35 12.15
C GLU A 183 2.63 -1.88 13.37
N SER A 184 2.63 -1.12 14.48
CA SER A 184 1.87 -1.49 15.68
C SER A 184 0.36 -1.43 15.43
N GLU A 185 -0.09 -0.47 14.64
CA GLU A 185 -1.49 -0.33 14.24
C GLU A 185 -1.92 -1.47 13.31
N ALA A 186 -1.09 -1.82 12.32
CA ALA A 186 -1.31 -2.96 11.43
C ALA A 186 -1.39 -4.29 12.20
N ASP A 187 -0.51 -4.50 13.20
CA ASP A 187 -0.57 -5.67 14.09
C ASP A 187 -1.88 -5.72 14.89
N MET A 188 -2.31 -4.59 15.46
CA MET A 188 -3.56 -4.52 16.22
C MET A 188 -4.78 -4.79 15.34
N LEU A 189 -4.81 -4.23 14.14
CA LEU A 189 -5.88 -4.45 13.16
C LEU A 189 -5.92 -5.91 12.72
N GLY A 190 -4.75 -6.45 12.33
CA GLY A 190 -4.62 -7.83 11.87
C GLY A 190 -5.07 -8.85 12.91
N MET A 191 -4.86 -8.60 14.20
CA MET A 191 -5.36 -9.45 15.28
C MET A 191 -6.88 -9.36 15.51
N ARG A 192 -7.55 -8.28 15.06
CA ARG A 192 -9.01 -8.14 15.17
C ARG A 192 -9.75 -8.85 14.03
N TYR A 193 -9.12 -8.96 12.86
CA TYR A 193 -9.67 -9.58 11.66
C TYR A 193 -9.62 -11.12 11.74
#